data_AF-C6TAI4-F1
#
_entry.id   AF-C6TAI4-F1
#
_cell.length_a   1.000
_cell.length_b   1.000
_cell.length_c   1.000
_cell.angle_alpha   90.00
_cell.angle_beta   90.00
_cell.angle_gamma   90.00
#
_symmetry.space_group_name_H-M   'P 1'
#
loop_
_entity.id
_entity.type
_entity.pdbx_description
1 polymer ?
#
loop_
_entity_poly.entity_id
_entity_poly.type
_entity_poly.pdbx_seq_one_letter_code
_entity_poly.pdbx_strand_id
1 'polypeptide(L)'
;MAHSSVIVFLCTLLLFFSPSIRASDDDVALHAKKLIRDLNLFPDADVNIVPVANCTLQPRRIVEKRLRFPKLLASDSEPSVEDLGHHAGYYPIQHSHAARMFYFFFESRNRKEDPVVIWLTGGPGCSSELALFYENGPFKIADNLSLVWNEYGWDKASNLLYVDQPTGTGFSYSSDLRDIRHNEEGVSNDLYDFIQAFFVEHPQYAKNDFFITGESYAGHYIPAFATRIHRGNKAKEGIHINLKGIGHW
;
A
#
# COMPACT_ATOMS: atom_id res chain seq x y z
N MET A 1 8.05 18.93 5.37
CA MET A 1 8.06 17.82 6.36
C MET A 1 8.10 16.45 5.69
N ALA A 2 7.18 16.10 4.77
CA ALA A 2 7.17 14.80 4.07
C ALA A 2 8.53 14.36 3.48
N HIS A 3 9.30 15.28 2.86
CA HIS A 3 10.66 14.98 2.35
C HIS A 3 11.63 14.42 3.41
N SER A 4 11.56 14.87 4.67
CA SER A 4 12.42 14.31 5.73
C SER A 4 11.89 12.96 6.20
N SER A 5 10.59 12.82 6.44
CA SER A 5 10.01 11.60 7.01
C SER A 5 10.23 10.38 6.10
N VAL A 6 10.06 10.53 4.78
CA VAL A 6 10.24 9.44 3.81
C VAL A 6 11.71 9.02 3.70
N ILE A 7 12.64 9.98 3.65
CA ILE A 7 14.08 9.68 3.57
C ILE A 7 14.55 9.06 4.90
N VAL A 8 14.11 9.59 6.04
CA VAL A 8 14.40 9.02 7.36
C VAL A 8 13.88 7.59 7.45
N PHE A 9 12.63 7.32 7.04
CA PHE A 9 12.06 5.98 7.07
C PHE A 9 12.89 4.97 6.27
N LEU A 10 13.19 5.26 5.00
CA LEU A 10 14.04 4.42 4.14
C LEU A 10 15.46 4.25 4.70
N CYS A 11 16.07 5.30 5.25
CA CYS A 11 17.38 5.20 5.89
C CYS A 11 17.34 4.37 7.18
N THR A 12 16.31 4.50 8.03
CA THR A 12 16.17 3.68 9.24
C THR A 12 15.90 2.21 8.92
N LEU A 13 15.07 1.92 7.90
CA LEU A 13 14.78 0.55 7.46
C LEU A 13 16.07 -0.18 7.06
N LEU A 14 17.00 0.52 6.41
CA LEU A 14 18.31 -0.01 5.99
C LEU A 14 19.34 -0.08 7.14
N LEU A 15 19.33 0.89 8.07
CA LEU A 15 20.26 0.95 9.20
C LEU A 15 19.96 -0.08 10.30
N PHE A 16 18.70 -0.46 10.52
CA PHE A 16 18.33 -1.37 11.61
C PHE A 16 18.77 -2.84 11.40
N PHE A 17 19.04 -3.26 10.15
CA PHE A 17 19.18 -4.69 9.82
C PHE A 17 20.46 -5.06 9.05
N SER A 18 21.39 -4.13 8.84
CA SER A 18 22.69 -4.42 8.22
C SER A 18 23.85 -3.66 8.88
N PRO A 19 24.47 -4.21 9.95
CA PRO A 19 25.64 -3.60 10.60
C PRO A 19 26.92 -3.68 9.75
N SER A 20 26.86 -4.27 8.55
CA SER A 20 28.00 -4.62 7.69
C SER A 20 28.17 -3.72 6.46
N ILE A 21 27.23 -2.82 6.16
CA ILE A 21 27.25 -2.04 4.91
C ILE A 21 28.33 -0.96 4.98
N ARG A 22 29.41 -1.17 4.20
CA ARG A 22 30.41 -0.16 3.81
C ARG A 22 30.09 0.45 2.43
N ALA A 23 28.81 0.64 2.11
CA ALA A 23 28.44 1.64 1.11
C ALA A 23 28.48 3.02 1.80
N SER A 24 28.95 4.05 1.11
CA SER A 24 28.83 5.42 1.63
C SER A 24 27.36 5.83 1.70
N ASP A 25 26.94 6.49 2.78
CA ASP A 25 25.55 6.96 2.98
C ASP A 25 24.97 7.70 1.76
N ASP A 26 25.81 8.45 1.04
CA ASP A 26 25.43 9.17 -0.20
C ASP A 26 24.90 8.26 -1.32
N ASP A 27 25.43 7.04 -1.46
CA ASP A 27 25.04 6.11 -2.54
C ASP A 27 23.73 5.39 -2.20
N VAL A 28 23.55 5.03 -0.92
CA VAL A 28 22.27 4.54 -0.38
C VAL A 28 21.19 5.63 -0.51
N ALA A 29 21.51 6.87 -0.13
CA ALA A 29 20.61 8.00 -0.27
C ALA A 29 20.29 8.33 -1.75
N LEU A 30 21.22 8.12 -2.68
CA LEU A 30 21.00 8.31 -4.11
C LEU A 30 20.07 7.24 -4.68
N HIS A 31 20.28 5.97 -4.33
CA HIS A 31 19.40 4.86 -4.71
C HIS A 31 17.99 5.03 -4.13
N ALA A 32 17.86 5.42 -2.86
CA ALA A 32 16.58 5.73 -2.23
C ALA A 32 15.87 6.91 -2.94
N LYS A 33 16.56 8.04 -3.18
CA LYS A 33 16.00 9.19 -3.93
C LYS A 33 15.54 8.82 -5.34
N LYS A 34 16.25 7.90 -6.00
CA LYS A 34 15.89 7.41 -7.32
C LYS A 34 14.67 6.51 -7.26
N LEU A 35 14.62 5.53 -6.35
CA LEU A 35 13.46 4.67 -6.12
C LEU A 35 12.22 5.52 -5.82
N ILE A 36 12.33 6.50 -4.93
CA ILE A 36 11.25 7.45 -4.61
C ILE A 36 10.70 8.16 -5.86
N ARG A 37 11.57 8.60 -6.77
CA ARG A 37 11.18 9.25 -8.03
C ARG A 37 10.57 8.26 -9.03
N ASP A 38 11.19 7.10 -9.21
CA ASP A 38 10.71 6.04 -10.11
C ASP A 38 9.33 5.50 -9.67
N LEU A 39 9.06 5.47 -8.35
CA LEU A 39 7.76 5.14 -7.75
C LEU A 39 6.74 6.31 -7.76
N ASN A 40 7.12 7.51 -8.21
CA ASN A 40 6.29 8.72 -8.17
C ASN A 40 5.76 9.07 -6.76
N LEU A 41 6.53 8.76 -5.73
CA LEU A 41 6.20 9.11 -4.33
C LEU A 41 6.31 10.63 -4.08
N PHE A 42 6.98 11.34 -4.98
CA PHE A 42 6.82 12.79 -5.17
C PHE A 42 6.36 13.04 -6.61
N PRO A 43 5.13 13.53 -6.85
CA PRO A 43 4.70 13.95 -8.18
C PRO A 43 5.49 15.20 -8.64
N ASP A 44 5.82 15.27 -9.93
CA ASP A 44 6.60 16.39 -10.51
C ASP A 44 5.90 17.76 -10.49
N ALA A 45 4.60 17.78 -10.13
CA ALA A 45 3.83 18.99 -9.90
C ALA A 45 3.38 19.05 -8.43
N ASP A 46 3.35 20.26 -7.85
CA ASP A 46 2.70 20.50 -6.56
C ASP A 46 1.22 20.13 -6.65
N VAL A 47 0.87 18.93 -6.18
CA VAL A 47 -0.46 18.34 -6.35
C VAL A 47 -1.57 19.12 -5.62
N ASN A 48 -1.25 20.15 -4.82
CA ASN A 48 -2.23 21.11 -4.31
C ASN A 48 -1.65 22.54 -4.17
N ILE A 49 -1.75 23.39 -5.20
CA ILE A 49 -2.42 24.70 -5.07
C ILE A 49 -3.21 25.00 -6.36
N VAL A 50 -4.35 24.33 -6.53
CA VAL A 50 -5.44 24.92 -7.32
C VAL A 50 -6.16 25.87 -6.35
N PRO A 51 -6.25 27.18 -6.63
CA PRO A 51 -7.05 28.09 -5.81
C PRO A 51 -8.48 27.55 -5.71
N VAL A 52 -9.11 27.68 -4.53
CA VAL A 52 -10.48 27.17 -4.30
C VAL A 52 -11.49 27.97 -5.13
N ALA A 53 -11.63 27.55 -6.38
CA ALA A 53 -12.53 28.11 -7.38
C ALA A 53 -13.27 26.93 -8.03
N ASN A 54 -14.49 26.69 -7.56
CA ASN A 54 -15.43 25.69 -8.06
C ASN A 54 -14.97 24.23 -7.89
N CYS A 55 -15.10 23.71 -6.66
CA CYS A 55 -15.20 22.27 -6.42
C CYS A 55 -16.45 21.67 -7.10
N THR A 56 -16.32 21.36 -8.38
CA THR A 56 -17.16 20.32 -8.99
C THR A 56 -16.88 19.00 -8.28
N LEU A 57 -17.94 18.27 -7.92
CA LEU A 57 -17.89 16.94 -7.31
C LEU A 57 -17.40 15.89 -8.32
N GLN A 58 -16.12 15.95 -8.67
CA GLN A 58 -15.42 14.82 -9.28
C GLN A 58 -15.29 13.74 -8.20
N PRO A 59 -15.62 12.47 -8.49
CA PRO A 59 -15.34 11.37 -7.58
C PRO A 59 -13.85 11.36 -7.21
N ARG A 60 -13.52 11.21 -5.92
CA ARG A 60 -12.13 11.07 -5.46
C ARG A 60 -11.62 9.69 -5.90
N ARG A 61 -11.15 9.61 -7.15
CA ARG A 61 -10.67 8.38 -7.75
C ARG A 61 -9.23 8.09 -7.32
N ILE A 62 -8.89 6.81 -7.33
CA ILE A 62 -7.51 6.34 -7.24
C ILE A 62 -6.67 6.96 -8.37
N VAL A 63 -5.42 7.28 -8.03
CA VAL A 63 -4.36 7.66 -8.97
C VAL A 63 -3.19 6.72 -8.76
N GLU A 64 -3.00 5.78 -9.68
CA GLU A 64 -1.96 4.76 -9.61
C GLU A 64 -1.05 4.75 -10.84
N LYS A 65 0.15 4.19 -10.68
CA LYS A 65 1.10 3.91 -11.77
C LYS A 65 1.53 2.46 -11.69
N ARG A 66 1.57 1.79 -12.85
CA ARG A 66 2.19 0.48 -13.00
C ARG A 66 3.71 0.61 -12.88
N LEU A 67 4.26 0.00 -11.87
CA LEU A 67 5.69 -0.05 -11.59
C LEU A 67 6.36 -1.13 -12.43
N ARG A 68 7.67 -0.96 -12.61
CA ARG A 68 8.58 -1.99 -13.10
C ARG A 68 9.85 -1.89 -12.26
N PHE A 69 10.46 -3.02 -11.90
CA PHE A 69 11.72 -3.07 -11.17
C PHE A 69 12.90 -3.55 -12.05
N PRO A 70 13.13 -2.99 -13.27
CA PRO A 70 13.98 -3.58 -14.30
C PRO A 70 15.50 -3.55 -13.99
N LYS A 71 15.90 -2.99 -12.85
CA LYS A 71 17.30 -2.92 -12.40
C LYS A 71 17.52 -3.48 -11.00
N LEU A 72 16.48 -4.02 -10.37
CA LEU A 72 16.58 -4.64 -9.06
C LEU A 72 16.41 -6.16 -9.12
N LEU A 73 15.74 -6.71 -10.14
CA LEU A 73 15.60 -8.17 -10.29
C LEU A 73 16.89 -8.81 -10.84
N ALA A 74 17.44 -9.78 -10.10
CA ALA A 74 18.65 -10.51 -10.49
C ALA A 74 18.33 -11.89 -11.12
N SER A 75 17.95 -11.94 -12.40
CA SER A 75 17.94 -13.19 -13.20
C SER A 75 17.82 -12.97 -14.71
N ASP A 76 18.47 -13.83 -15.49
CA ASP A 76 18.38 -13.92 -16.96
C ASP A 76 17.31 -14.95 -17.40
N SER A 77 16.02 -14.55 -17.44
CA SER A 77 14.83 -15.28 -17.99
C SER A 77 14.32 -16.54 -17.24
N GLU A 78 13.02 -16.92 -17.29
CA GLU A 78 11.83 -16.35 -17.96
C GLU A 78 10.84 -15.67 -16.97
N PRO A 79 10.13 -14.58 -17.37
CA PRO A 79 9.09 -13.97 -16.53
C PRO A 79 7.72 -13.73 -17.24
N SER A 80 6.63 -13.77 -16.47
CA SER A 80 5.26 -13.28 -16.78
C SER A 80 4.32 -13.60 -15.58
N VAL A 81 3.08 -13.11 -15.44
CA VAL A 81 2.36 -12.01 -16.11
C VAL A 81 3.17 -10.71 -16.00
N GLU A 82 3.37 -9.96 -17.08
CA GLU A 82 4.60 -9.18 -17.29
C GLU A 82 4.71 -7.83 -16.51
N ASP A 83 5.44 -7.66 -15.41
CA ASP A 83 6.02 -8.62 -14.47
C ASP A 83 5.44 -8.23 -13.10
N LEU A 84 4.37 -8.94 -12.71
CA LEU A 84 3.52 -8.83 -11.51
C LEU A 84 2.65 -7.59 -11.26
N GLY A 85 2.23 -6.89 -12.32
CA GLY A 85 1.05 -6.01 -12.24
C GLY A 85 1.09 -4.99 -11.10
N HIS A 86 2.29 -4.50 -10.79
CA HIS A 86 2.58 -3.71 -9.60
C HIS A 86 1.95 -2.33 -9.70
N HIS A 87 0.85 -2.06 -9.02
CA HIS A 87 0.31 -0.69 -8.98
C HIS A 87 0.69 -0.06 -7.65
N ALA A 88 1.44 1.05 -7.69
CA ALA A 88 1.53 1.95 -6.54
C ALA A 88 0.65 3.16 -6.80
N GLY A 89 -0.14 3.55 -5.80
CA GLY A 89 -1.12 4.60 -5.98
C GLY A 89 -1.47 5.33 -4.71
N TYR A 90 -2.16 6.45 -4.93
CA TYR A 90 -2.76 7.24 -3.87
C TYR A 90 -4.28 7.26 -4.04
N TYR A 91 -4.98 6.93 -2.97
CA TYR A 91 -6.40 7.14 -2.82
C TYR A 91 -6.66 8.44 -2.02
N PRO A 92 -7.29 9.47 -2.60
CA PRO A 92 -7.71 10.66 -1.84
C PRO A 92 -8.91 10.29 -0.97
N ILE A 93 -8.69 10.16 0.35
CA ILE A 93 -9.69 9.64 1.31
C ILE A 93 -10.98 10.45 1.21
N GLN A 94 -12.14 9.81 1.00
CA GLN A 94 -13.40 10.50 0.67
C GLN A 94 -13.80 11.57 1.70
N HIS A 95 -13.66 11.28 2.99
CA HIS A 95 -14.05 12.14 4.10
C HIS A 95 -12.86 12.83 4.79
N SER A 96 -11.91 13.32 3.99
CA SER A 96 -10.73 14.07 4.44
C SER A 96 -10.65 15.49 3.86
N HIS A 97 -9.88 16.36 4.52
CA HIS A 97 -9.50 17.68 4.04
C HIS A 97 -8.43 17.60 2.93
N ALA A 98 -7.35 16.86 3.15
CA ALA A 98 -6.23 16.75 2.22
C ALA A 98 -5.55 15.36 2.18
N ALA A 99 -6.02 14.39 2.99
CA ALA A 99 -5.38 13.09 3.15
C ALA A 99 -5.40 12.21 1.90
N ARG A 100 -4.27 11.53 1.68
CA ARG A 100 -4.03 10.57 0.61
C ARG A 100 -3.45 9.31 1.21
N MET A 101 -4.17 8.21 1.06
CA MET A 101 -3.76 6.86 1.48
C MET A 101 -2.94 6.23 0.36
N PHE A 102 -1.72 5.80 0.68
CA PHE A 102 -0.84 5.08 -0.21
C PHE A 102 -1.09 3.57 -0.12
N TYR A 103 -0.89 2.88 -1.25
CA TYR A 103 -0.87 1.42 -1.30
C TYR A 103 0.05 0.92 -2.42
N PHE A 104 0.53 -0.31 -2.23
CA PHE A 104 0.98 -1.16 -3.33
C PHE A 104 -0.04 -2.29 -3.58
N PHE A 105 -0.24 -2.62 -4.85
CA PHE A 105 -1.03 -3.76 -5.32
C PHE A 105 -0.18 -4.70 -6.17
N PHE A 106 -0.30 -5.99 -5.93
CA PHE A 106 0.40 -7.07 -6.62
C PHE A 106 -0.60 -8.11 -7.12
N GLU A 107 -0.56 -8.43 -8.41
CA GLU A 107 -1.38 -9.52 -8.95
C GLU A 107 -0.86 -10.90 -8.50
N SER A 108 -1.74 -11.90 -8.45
CA SER A 108 -1.34 -13.29 -8.25
C SER A 108 -0.42 -13.78 -9.36
N ARG A 109 0.65 -14.50 -9.00
CA ARG A 109 1.52 -15.27 -9.91
C ARG A 109 0.77 -16.37 -10.67
N ASN A 110 -0.43 -16.76 -10.22
CA ASN A 110 -1.16 -17.90 -10.74
C ASN A 110 -2.40 -17.48 -11.54
N ARG A 111 -3.42 -16.88 -10.91
CA ARG A 111 -4.67 -16.49 -11.57
C ARG A 111 -5.25 -15.20 -11.01
N LYS A 112 -5.87 -14.39 -11.88
CA LYS A 112 -6.55 -13.15 -11.46
C LYS A 112 -7.79 -13.42 -10.60
N GLU A 113 -8.37 -14.61 -10.69
CA GLU A 113 -9.51 -15.08 -9.89
C GLU A 113 -9.12 -15.55 -8.47
N ASP A 114 -7.83 -15.65 -8.16
CA ASP A 114 -7.37 -15.99 -6.80
C ASP A 114 -7.78 -14.87 -5.80
N PRO A 115 -7.92 -15.18 -4.49
CA PRO A 115 -8.42 -14.22 -3.51
C PRO A 115 -7.69 -12.88 -3.48
N VAL A 116 -8.39 -11.80 -3.15
CA VAL A 116 -7.76 -10.52 -2.80
C VAL A 116 -7.50 -10.51 -1.30
N VAL A 117 -6.24 -10.30 -0.92
CA VAL A 117 -5.80 -10.25 0.47
C VAL A 117 -5.23 -8.86 0.73
N ILE A 118 -5.85 -8.11 1.63
CA ILE A 118 -5.27 -6.85 2.14
C ILE A 118 -4.44 -7.15 3.39
N TRP A 119 -3.19 -6.70 3.39
CA TRP A 119 -2.30 -6.74 4.52
C TRP A 119 -2.24 -5.37 5.20
N LEU A 120 -2.34 -5.37 6.53
CA LEU A 120 -2.25 -4.20 7.39
C LEU A 120 -1.15 -4.44 8.44
N THR A 121 -0.02 -3.73 8.35
CA THR A 121 0.97 -3.73 9.43
C THR A 121 0.47 -2.90 10.62
N GLY A 122 0.90 -3.28 11.84
CA GLY A 122 0.46 -2.68 13.10
C GLY A 122 1.23 -1.42 13.51
N GLY A 123 1.92 -1.50 14.66
CA GLY A 123 2.61 -0.38 15.29
C GLY A 123 1.92 0.10 16.57
N PRO A 124 0.91 0.99 16.52
CA PRO A 124 0.30 1.58 15.33
C PRO A 124 1.22 2.57 14.58
N GLY A 125 1.05 2.69 13.27
CA GLY A 125 1.78 3.66 12.43
C GLY A 125 3.02 3.10 11.73
N CYS A 126 3.17 1.78 11.66
CA CYS A 126 4.24 1.12 10.91
C CYS A 126 3.80 0.84 9.46
N SER A 127 4.69 1.13 8.51
CA SER A 127 4.47 0.91 7.06
C SER A 127 4.17 -0.54 6.71
N SER A 128 3.24 -0.77 5.80
CA SER A 128 2.97 -2.12 5.27
C SER A 128 4.07 -2.61 4.31
N GLU A 129 4.98 -1.74 3.88
CA GLU A 129 6.17 -2.11 3.09
C GLU A 129 7.15 -3.02 3.84
N LEU A 130 7.11 -3.05 5.17
CA LEU A 130 7.93 -3.97 5.95
C LEU A 130 7.56 -5.42 5.58
N ALA A 131 6.27 -5.73 5.61
CA ALA A 131 5.76 -7.05 5.24
C ALA A 131 6.00 -7.38 3.76
N LEU A 132 5.85 -6.37 2.89
CA LEU A 132 6.09 -6.49 1.45
C LEU A 132 7.52 -6.96 1.13
N PHE A 133 8.54 -6.43 1.80
CA PHE A 133 9.94 -6.69 1.46
C PHE A 133 10.67 -7.69 2.37
N TYR A 134 10.12 -8.00 3.55
CA TYR A 134 10.78 -8.88 4.53
C TYR A 134 9.96 -10.09 4.96
N GLU A 135 8.65 -10.11 4.72
CA GLU A 135 7.76 -11.18 5.21
C GLU A 135 7.12 -11.98 4.06
N ASN A 136 5.95 -11.53 3.60
CA ASN A 136 5.02 -12.32 2.78
C ASN A 136 4.85 -11.80 1.34
N GLY A 137 5.48 -10.67 1.00
CA GLY A 137 5.40 -10.12 -0.35
C GLY A 137 6.19 -10.92 -1.41
N PRO A 138 6.05 -10.55 -2.69
CA PRO A 138 6.65 -11.26 -3.81
C PRO A 138 8.17 -11.17 -3.88
N PHE A 139 8.79 -10.20 -3.17
CA PHE A 139 10.22 -9.91 -3.24
C PHE A 139 10.86 -9.87 -1.85
N LYS A 140 12.16 -10.09 -1.82
CA LYS A 140 13.04 -9.80 -0.69
C LYS A 140 14.16 -8.88 -1.13
N ILE A 141 14.68 -8.07 -0.22
CA ILE A 141 15.89 -7.27 -0.47
C ILE A 141 17.11 -8.13 -0.13
N ALA A 142 18.01 -8.32 -1.10
CA ALA A 142 19.29 -9.01 -0.91
C ALA A 142 20.39 -8.05 -0.43
N ASP A 143 21.53 -8.59 0.04
CA ASP A 143 22.66 -7.83 0.61
C ASP A 143 23.21 -6.73 -0.32
N ASN A 144 23.10 -6.91 -1.63
CA ASN A 144 23.49 -5.95 -2.67
C ASN A 144 22.38 -4.93 -3.01
N LEU A 145 21.33 -4.84 -2.18
CA LEU A 145 20.12 -4.04 -2.36
C LEU A 145 19.29 -4.37 -3.61
N SER A 146 19.55 -5.51 -4.27
CA SER A 146 18.71 -6.03 -5.35
C SER A 146 17.43 -6.67 -4.78
N LEU A 147 16.35 -6.63 -5.55
CA LEU A 147 15.12 -7.37 -5.26
C LEU A 147 15.26 -8.80 -5.81
N VAL A 148 15.14 -9.79 -4.94
CA VAL A 148 15.12 -11.19 -5.32
C VAL A 148 13.73 -11.78 -5.06
N TRP A 149 13.36 -12.79 -5.84
CA TRP A 149 12.05 -13.43 -5.70
C TRP A 149 11.86 -14.11 -4.35
N ASN A 150 10.71 -13.89 -3.72
CA ASN A 150 10.27 -14.67 -2.58
C ASN A 150 9.62 -15.98 -3.06
N GLU A 151 10.30 -17.11 -2.88
CA GLU A 151 9.76 -18.43 -3.21
C GLU A 151 8.50 -18.77 -2.39
N TYR A 152 8.33 -18.14 -1.22
CA TYR A 152 7.21 -18.33 -0.30
C TYR A 152 6.27 -17.11 -0.22
N GLY A 153 6.38 -16.17 -1.17
CA GLY A 153 5.49 -15.02 -1.28
C GLY A 153 4.02 -15.46 -1.45
N TRP A 154 3.11 -14.75 -0.78
CA TRP A 154 1.67 -15.07 -0.77
C TRP A 154 0.97 -14.80 -2.10
N ASP A 155 1.63 -14.04 -2.98
CA ASP A 155 1.23 -13.79 -4.36
C ASP A 155 1.17 -15.06 -5.21
N LYS A 156 1.70 -16.20 -4.74
CA LYS A 156 1.49 -17.52 -5.37
C LYS A 156 0.04 -18.03 -5.28
N ALA A 157 -0.77 -17.44 -4.41
CA ALA A 157 -2.13 -17.90 -4.11
C ALA A 157 -3.13 -16.74 -3.89
N SER A 158 -2.74 -15.49 -4.12
CA SER A 158 -3.59 -14.32 -3.87
C SER A 158 -3.12 -13.08 -4.63
N ASN A 159 -4.02 -12.14 -4.85
CA ASN A 159 -3.72 -10.77 -5.25
C ASN A 159 -3.53 -9.94 -3.97
N LEU A 160 -2.37 -9.32 -3.77
CA LEU A 160 -1.99 -8.68 -2.49
C LEU A 160 -2.14 -7.17 -2.53
N LEU A 161 -2.75 -6.60 -1.49
CA LEU A 161 -2.80 -5.16 -1.22
C LEU A 161 -2.02 -4.85 0.06
N TYR A 162 -0.99 -4.02 -0.04
CA TYR A 162 -0.27 -3.45 1.12
C TYR A 162 -0.69 -2.00 1.26
N VAL A 163 -1.26 -1.63 2.42
CA VAL A 163 -1.85 -0.30 2.62
C VAL A 163 -1.20 0.40 3.81
N ASP A 164 -0.74 1.63 3.59
CA ASP A 164 -0.21 2.47 4.65
C ASP A 164 -1.34 3.19 5.38
N GLN A 165 -1.57 2.80 6.63
CA GLN A 165 -2.65 3.34 7.45
C GLN A 165 -2.27 3.35 8.94
N PRO A 166 -2.80 4.29 9.75
CA PRO A 166 -3.66 5.42 9.37
C PRO A 166 -2.91 6.53 8.61
N THR A 167 -3.61 7.61 8.23
CA THR A 167 -3.01 8.84 7.67
C THR A 167 -1.81 9.31 8.50
N GLY A 168 -0.64 9.42 7.88
CA GLY A 168 0.64 9.73 8.53
C GLY A 168 1.61 8.54 8.63
N THR A 169 1.15 7.32 8.32
CA THR A 169 1.96 6.10 8.22
C THR A 169 2.70 6.06 6.89
N GLY A 170 4.00 5.73 6.91
CA GLY A 170 4.77 5.44 5.69
C GLY A 170 4.72 6.54 4.64
N PHE A 171 4.14 6.22 3.48
CA PHE A 171 3.91 7.14 2.37
C PHE A 171 2.53 7.81 2.40
N SER A 172 1.59 7.40 3.27
CA SER A 172 0.29 8.03 3.45
C SER A 172 0.40 9.36 4.20
N TYR A 173 -0.14 10.44 3.61
CA TYR A 173 0.05 11.80 4.15
C TYR A 173 -1.21 12.67 4.10
N SER A 174 -1.22 13.73 4.92
CA SER A 174 -2.10 14.89 4.76
C SER A 174 -1.32 16.18 5.01
N SER A 175 -1.82 17.30 4.48
CA SER A 175 -1.40 18.65 4.85
C SER A 175 -2.30 19.29 5.92
N ASP A 176 -3.28 18.56 6.45
CA ASP A 176 -4.23 19.04 7.46
C ASP A 176 -4.26 18.10 8.68
N LEU A 177 -4.00 18.64 9.87
CA LEU A 177 -3.97 17.87 11.12
C LEU A 177 -5.33 17.30 11.51
N ARG A 178 -6.43 17.83 10.96
CA ARG A 178 -7.79 17.30 11.19
C ARG A 178 -8.04 15.94 10.55
N ASP A 179 -7.16 15.52 9.62
CA ASP A 179 -7.27 14.21 8.98
C ASP A 179 -6.67 13.07 9.81
N ILE A 180 -5.90 13.37 10.86
CA ILE A 180 -5.30 12.36 11.73
C ILE A 180 -6.41 11.60 12.46
N ARG A 181 -6.34 10.27 12.39
CA ARG A 181 -7.34 9.39 12.98
C ARG A 181 -6.95 9.06 14.42
N HIS A 182 -7.94 8.99 15.31
CA HIS A 182 -7.75 8.79 16.75
C HIS A 182 -8.49 7.56 17.31
N ASN A 183 -9.11 6.75 16.44
CA ASN A 183 -9.81 5.52 16.78
C ASN A 183 -9.99 4.63 15.54
N GLU A 184 -10.32 3.36 15.76
CA GLU A 184 -10.52 2.35 14.72
C GLU A 184 -11.78 2.60 13.87
N GLU A 185 -12.75 3.39 14.35
CA GLU A 185 -13.92 3.79 13.55
C GLU A 185 -13.49 4.71 12.39
N GLY A 186 -12.65 5.71 12.65
CA GLY A 186 -12.07 6.55 11.60
C GLY A 186 -11.25 5.74 10.60
N VAL A 187 -10.37 4.84 11.09
CA VAL A 187 -9.50 4.01 10.26
C VAL A 187 -10.30 3.01 9.41
N SER A 188 -11.30 2.34 10.00
CA SER A 188 -12.13 1.36 9.28
C SER A 188 -13.04 2.00 8.23
N ASN A 189 -13.49 3.25 8.43
CA ASN A 189 -14.17 4.01 7.40
C ASN A 189 -13.22 4.37 6.24
N ASP A 190 -12.02 4.88 6.52
CA ASP A 190 -11.05 5.23 5.48
C ASP A 190 -10.62 3.99 4.66
N LEU A 191 -10.44 2.83 5.31
CA LEU A 191 -10.16 1.55 4.65
C LEU A 191 -11.36 1.02 3.82
N TYR A 192 -12.58 1.28 4.27
CA TYR A 192 -13.79 0.92 3.51
C TYR A 192 -13.95 1.77 2.26
N ASP A 193 -13.78 3.08 2.37
CA ASP A 193 -13.82 3.99 1.23
C ASP A 193 -12.69 3.65 0.23
N PHE A 194 -11.50 3.30 0.72
CA PHE A 194 -10.40 2.80 -0.11
C PHE A 194 -10.75 1.53 -0.88
N ILE A 195 -11.21 0.46 -0.20
CA ILE A 195 -11.48 -0.81 -0.90
C ILE A 195 -12.67 -0.70 -1.86
N GLN A 196 -13.64 0.17 -1.57
CA GLN A 196 -14.70 0.54 -2.52
C GLN A 196 -14.12 1.20 -3.77
N ALA A 197 -13.24 2.19 -3.62
CA ALA A 197 -12.57 2.82 -4.75
C ALA A 197 -11.67 1.84 -5.52
N PHE A 198 -10.97 0.93 -4.83
CA PHE A 198 -10.14 -0.11 -5.44
C PHE A 198 -10.96 -1.03 -6.33
N PHE A 199 -12.12 -1.53 -5.87
CA PHE A 199 -12.98 -2.37 -6.71
C PHE A 199 -13.75 -1.61 -7.80
N VAL A 200 -13.80 -0.28 -7.76
CA VAL A 200 -14.27 0.55 -8.89
C VAL A 200 -13.18 0.68 -9.97
N GLU A 201 -11.91 0.89 -9.59
CA GLU A 201 -10.79 1.00 -10.54
C GLU A 201 -10.40 -0.38 -11.11
N HIS A 202 -10.48 -1.43 -10.29
CA HIS A 202 -10.14 -2.82 -10.63
C HIS A 202 -11.36 -3.77 -10.53
N PRO A 203 -12.39 -3.58 -11.36
CA PRO A 203 -13.66 -4.33 -11.27
C PRO A 203 -13.52 -5.83 -11.50
N GLN A 204 -12.41 -6.28 -12.11
CA GLN A 204 -12.11 -7.70 -12.31
C GLN A 204 -11.98 -8.48 -10.99
N TYR A 205 -11.48 -7.88 -9.91
CA TYR A 205 -11.32 -8.58 -8.62
C TYR A 205 -12.51 -8.40 -7.66
N ALA A 206 -13.50 -7.57 -8.01
CA ALA A 206 -14.64 -7.24 -7.14
C ALA A 206 -15.52 -8.45 -6.75
N LYS A 207 -15.40 -9.57 -7.48
CA LYS A 207 -16.10 -10.82 -7.21
C LYS A 207 -15.25 -11.85 -6.46
N ASN A 208 -13.94 -11.65 -6.39
CA ASN A 208 -13.02 -12.59 -5.76
C ASN A 208 -13.31 -12.72 -4.26
N ASP A 209 -12.90 -13.83 -3.67
CA ASP A 209 -12.93 -13.97 -2.22
C ASP A 209 -11.98 -12.91 -1.60
N PHE A 210 -12.46 -12.18 -0.61
CA PHE A 210 -11.71 -11.11 0.04
C PHE A 210 -11.33 -11.52 1.47
N PHE A 211 -10.08 -11.27 1.85
CA PHE A 211 -9.55 -11.53 3.19
C PHE A 211 -8.82 -10.30 3.74
N ILE A 212 -9.00 -10.03 5.03
CA ILE A 212 -8.26 -8.98 5.74
C ILE A 212 -7.23 -9.65 6.63
N THR A 213 -5.95 -9.35 6.41
CA THR A 213 -4.83 -9.87 7.19
C THR A 213 -3.94 -8.76 7.71
N GLY A 214 -3.08 -9.10 8.66
CA GLY A 214 -2.15 -8.15 9.26
C GLY A 214 -1.61 -8.63 10.60
N GLU A 215 -0.65 -7.91 11.14
CA GLU A 215 0.11 -8.29 12.34
C GLU A 215 0.01 -7.26 13.47
N SER A 216 0.37 -7.67 14.70
CA SER A 216 0.54 -6.75 15.83
C SER A 216 -0.73 -5.91 16.09
N TYR A 217 -0.66 -4.58 16.15
CA TYR A 217 -1.82 -3.69 16.36
C TYR A 217 -2.92 -3.82 15.30
N ALA A 218 -2.65 -4.46 14.14
CA ALA A 218 -3.69 -4.80 13.18
C ALA A 218 -4.77 -5.72 13.78
N GLY A 219 -4.50 -6.42 14.88
CA GLY A 219 -5.54 -7.10 15.68
C GLY A 219 -6.71 -6.20 16.12
N HIS A 220 -6.52 -4.87 16.14
CA HIS A 220 -7.59 -3.87 16.31
C HIS A 220 -8.21 -3.42 14.96
N TYR A 221 -7.37 -3.14 13.96
CA TYR A 221 -7.82 -2.68 12.63
C TYR A 221 -8.65 -3.72 11.88
N ILE A 222 -8.22 -4.97 11.87
CA ILE A 222 -8.83 -6.10 11.16
C ILE A 222 -10.30 -6.31 11.55
N PRO A 223 -10.68 -6.49 12.85
CA PRO A 223 -12.08 -6.68 13.23
C PRO A 223 -12.93 -5.41 13.04
N ALA A 224 -12.35 -4.21 13.21
CA ALA A 224 -13.06 -2.96 12.96
C ALA A 224 -13.43 -2.83 11.46
N PHE A 225 -12.47 -3.09 10.58
CA PHE A 225 -12.67 -3.06 9.13
C PHE A 225 -13.62 -4.17 8.65
N ALA A 226 -13.47 -5.40 9.14
CA ALA A 226 -14.42 -6.49 8.87
C ALA A 226 -15.85 -6.12 9.29
N THR A 227 -16.01 -5.48 10.44
CA THR A 227 -17.31 -4.98 10.93
C THR A 227 -17.88 -3.88 10.03
N ARG A 228 -17.05 -2.95 9.55
CA ARG A 228 -17.47 -1.89 8.62
C ARG A 228 -17.92 -2.46 7.27
N ILE A 229 -17.20 -3.43 6.71
CA ILE A 229 -17.59 -4.17 5.50
C ILE A 229 -18.93 -4.89 5.72
N HIS A 230 -19.08 -5.63 6.81
CA HIS A 230 -20.31 -6.35 7.10
C HIS A 230 -21.52 -5.41 7.18
N ARG A 231 -21.37 -4.24 7.81
CA ARG A 231 -22.41 -3.20 7.89
C ARG A 231 -22.75 -2.65 6.50
N GLY A 232 -21.75 -2.28 5.69
CA GLY A 232 -21.96 -1.77 4.33
C GLY A 232 -22.65 -2.79 3.43
N ASN A 233 -22.18 -4.04 3.42
CA ASN A 233 -22.81 -5.14 2.68
C ASN A 233 -24.27 -5.35 3.08
N LYS A 234 -24.60 -5.29 4.38
CA LYS A 234 -25.97 -5.43 4.89
C LYS A 234 -26.86 -4.24 4.50
N ALA A 235 -26.30 -3.04 4.46
CA ALA A 235 -26.98 -1.81 4.02
C ALA A 235 -27.11 -1.70 2.49
N LYS A 236 -26.43 -2.57 1.72
CA LYS A 236 -26.25 -2.47 0.26
C LYS A 236 -25.55 -1.17 -0.14
N GLU A 237 -24.60 -0.75 0.68
CA GLU A 237 -23.71 0.37 0.42
C GLU A 237 -22.62 -0.05 -0.57
N GLY A 238 -22.51 0.67 -1.69
CA GLY A 238 -21.45 0.47 -2.68
C GLY A 238 -21.44 -0.91 -3.34
N ILE A 239 -20.23 -1.35 -3.73
CA ILE A 239 -19.93 -2.68 -4.25
C ILE A 239 -19.96 -3.68 -3.09
N HIS A 240 -20.70 -4.77 -3.24
CA HIS A 240 -20.72 -5.86 -2.27
C HIS A 240 -19.35 -6.56 -2.20
N ILE A 241 -18.69 -6.51 -1.05
CA ILE A 241 -17.37 -7.12 -0.85
C ILE A 241 -17.57 -8.57 -0.37
N ASN A 242 -17.04 -9.53 -1.10
CA ASN A 242 -17.12 -10.96 -0.80
C ASN A 242 -16.13 -11.39 0.32
N LEU A 243 -16.23 -10.76 1.49
CA LEU A 243 -15.40 -11.04 2.67
C LEU A 243 -15.61 -12.47 3.17
N LYS A 244 -14.56 -13.29 3.14
CA LYS A 244 -14.57 -14.71 3.56
C LYS A 244 -13.95 -14.96 4.92
N GLY A 245 -12.97 -14.16 5.32
CA GLY A 245 -12.24 -14.40 6.56
C GLY A 245 -11.31 -13.26 6.94
N ILE A 246 -10.75 -13.40 8.14
CA ILE A 246 -9.74 -12.52 8.71
C ILE A 246 -8.59 -13.36 9.28
N GLY A 247 -7.36 -12.83 9.27
CA GLY A 247 -6.18 -13.51 9.81
C GLY A 247 -5.24 -12.52 10.50
N HIS A 248 -4.99 -12.75 11.79
CA HIS A 248 -4.07 -11.94 12.60
C HIS A 248 -2.81 -12.75 12.92
N TRP A 249 -1.66 -12.08 12.91
CA TRP A 249 -0.32 -12.63 13.16
C TRP A 249 0.38 -11.93 14.33
#